data_AF-A0A0C3A906-F1
#
_entry.id   AF-A0A0C3A906-F1
#
_cell.length_a   1.000
_cell.length_b   1.000
_cell.length_c   1.000
_cell.angle_alpha   90.00
_cell.angle_beta   90.00
_cell.angle_gamma   90.00
#
_symmetry.space_group_name_H-M   'P 1'
#
loop_
_entity.id
_entity.type
_entity.pdbx_description
1 polymer ?
#
loop_
_entity_poly.entity_id
_entity_poly.type
_entity_poly.pdbx_seq_one_letter_code
_entity_poly.pdbx_strand_id
1 'polypeptide(L)'
;MELLKDTEADIRSTAASTLGKLATYAEFCDPVCSIIPSIIELLTDDDPDVRSVAASALGALAEQTTLRDALEMAIKPLVRLLKDPDSHVRFVAASTLPRLVYLDAESSSGALEP
;
A
#
# COMPACT_ATOMS: atom_id res chain seq x y z
N MET A 1 -8.51 -10.80 10.14
CA MET A 1 -7.32 -10.67 9.27
C MET A 1 -6.90 -12.00 8.62
N GLU A 2 -7.41 -13.13 9.09
CA GLU A 2 -7.26 -14.47 8.49
C GLU A 2 -7.47 -14.51 6.97
N LEU A 3 -8.37 -13.68 6.43
CA LEU A 3 -8.66 -13.58 5.00
C LEU A 3 -7.48 -13.14 4.11
N LEU A 4 -6.48 -12.43 4.65
CA LEU A 4 -5.27 -12.11 3.87
C LEU A 4 -4.35 -13.32 3.69
N LYS A 5 -4.60 -14.42 4.40
CA LYS A 5 -3.86 -15.68 4.30
C LYS A 5 -4.75 -16.82 3.81
N ASP A 6 -5.89 -16.47 3.21
CA ASP A 6 -6.84 -17.43 2.65
C ASP A 6 -6.21 -18.21 1.49
N THR A 7 -6.67 -19.44 1.26
CA THR A 7 -6.19 -20.27 0.16
C THR A 7 -6.59 -19.70 -1.20
N GLU A 8 -7.75 -19.05 -1.28
CA GLU A 8 -8.28 -18.49 -2.52
C GLU A 8 -7.71 -17.09 -2.79
N ALA A 9 -7.09 -16.91 -3.96
CA ALA A 9 -6.50 -15.63 -4.37
C ALA A 9 -7.54 -14.50 -4.39
N ASP A 10 -8.76 -14.79 -4.83
CA ASP A 10 -9.88 -13.84 -4.85
C ASP A 10 -10.24 -13.33 -3.45
N ILE A 11 -10.15 -14.18 -2.43
CA ILE A 11 -10.42 -13.79 -1.04
C ILE A 11 -9.28 -12.89 -0.53
N ARG A 12 -8.02 -13.26 -0.80
CA ARG A 12 -6.86 -12.45 -0.40
C ARG A 12 -6.88 -11.07 -1.06
N SER A 13 -7.13 -11.00 -2.37
CA SER A 13 -7.21 -9.74 -3.12
C SER A 13 -8.40 -8.89 -2.64
N THR A 14 -9.58 -9.49 -2.44
CA THR A 14 -10.75 -8.79 -1.91
C THR A 14 -10.49 -8.22 -0.51
N ALA A 15 -9.82 -8.99 0.36
CA ALA A 15 -9.45 -8.53 1.68
C ALA A 15 -8.51 -7.32 1.60
N ALA A 16 -7.44 -7.40 0.81
CA ALA A 16 -6.50 -6.29 0.62
C ALA A 16 -7.19 -5.03 0.05
N SER A 17 -8.03 -5.20 -0.97
CA SER A 17 -8.81 -4.11 -1.58
C SER A 17 -9.73 -3.43 -0.57
N THR A 18 -10.44 -4.23 0.23
CA THR A 18 -11.37 -3.71 1.26
C THR A 18 -10.62 -2.91 2.32
N LEU A 19 -9.45 -3.38 2.74
CA LEU A 19 -8.63 -2.69 3.74
C LEU A 19 -8.06 -1.37 3.20
N GLY A 20 -7.61 -1.34 1.95
CA GLY A 20 -7.21 -0.09 1.29
C GLY A 20 -8.34 0.93 1.20
N LYS A 21 -9.57 0.47 0.95
CA LYS A 21 -10.77 1.34 0.96
C LYS A 21 -11.16 1.80 2.36
N LEU A 22 -11.08 0.94 3.38
CA LEU A 22 -11.39 1.34 4.76
C LEU A 22 -10.44 2.43 5.27
N ALA A 23 -9.20 2.42 4.80
CA ALA A 23 -8.22 3.45 5.14
C ALA A 23 -8.60 4.85 4.65
N THR A 24 -9.54 5.01 3.71
CA THR A 24 -10.00 6.36 3.31
C THR A 24 -10.83 7.04 4.40
N TYR A 25 -11.22 6.30 5.45
CA TYR A 25 -11.97 6.81 6.59
C TYR A 25 -11.03 6.93 7.80
N ALA A 26 -10.84 8.15 8.29
CA ALA A 26 -9.90 8.46 9.36
C ALA A 26 -10.13 7.62 10.64
N GLU A 27 -11.38 7.28 10.96
CA GLU A 27 -11.76 6.47 12.12
C GLU A 27 -11.23 5.03 12.08
N PHE A 28 -10.86 4.52 10.89
CA PHE A 28 -10.30 3.18 10.73
C PHE A 28 -8.78 3.18 10.56
N CYS A 29 -8.09 4.32 10.64
CA CYS A 29 -6.63 4.37 10.47
C CYS A 29 -5.89 3.54 11.54
N ASP A 30 -6.28 3.64 12.81
CA ASP A 30 -5.64 2.90 13.91
C ASP A 30 -5.70 1.37 13.74
N PRO A 31 -6.88 0.74 13.52
CA PRO A 31 -6.93 -0.69 13.27
C PRO A 31 -6.22 -1.07 11.97
N VAL A 32 -6.27 -0.20 10.96
CA VAL A 32 -5.60 -0.40 9.68
C VAL A 32 -4.06 -0.32 9.80
N CYS A 33 -3.51 0.42 10.75
CA CYS A 33 -2.06 0.50 10.94
C CYS A 33 -1.47 -0.89 11.28
N SER A 34 -2.16 -1.63 12.16
CA SER A 34 -1.71 -2.97 12.62
C SER A 34 -1.65 -4.03 11.50
N ILE A 35 -2.34 -3.78 10.38
CA ILE A 35 -2.48 -4.75 9.29
C ILE A 35 -1.54 -4.50 8.10
N ILE A 36 -0.89 -3.33 8.04
CA ILE A 36 0.03 -2.96 6.96
C ILE A 36 1.10 -4.03 6.71
N PRO A 37 1.75 -4.64 7.73
CA PRO A 37 2.76 -5.68 7.50
C PRO A 37 2.25 -6.87 6.69
N SER A 38 1.01 -7.31 6.91
CA SER A 38 0.47 -8.44 6.15
C SER A 38 0.01 -8.04 4.74
N ILE A 39 -0.39 -6.77 4.52
CA ILE A 39 -0.60 -6.27 3.16
C ILE A 39 0.73 -6.25 2.40
N ILE A 40 1.84 -5.94 3.09
CA ILE A 40 3.19 -6.00 2.50
C ILE A 40 3.59 -7.44 2.16
N GLU A 41 3.22 -8.44 2.98
CA GLU A 41 3.45 -9.86 2.66
C GLU A 41 2.81 -10.25 1.30
N LEU A 42 1.63 -9.71 0.99
CA LEU A 42 0.93 -9.97 -0.28
C LEU A 42 1.62 -9.39 -1.52
N LEU A 43 2.62 -8.50 -1.36
CA LEU A 43 3.44 -8.06 -2.49
C LEU A 43 4.34 -9.17 -3.03
N THR A 44 4.43 -10.30 -2.34
CA THR A 44 5.16 -11.50 -2.79
C THR A 44 4.25 -12.69 -3.04
N ASP A 45 2.93 -12.46 -3.14
CA ASP A 45 1.95 -13.50 -3.43
C ASP A 45 2.22 -14.16 -4.79
N ASP A 46 1.91 -15.46 -4.91
CA ASP A 46 2.07 -16.20 -6.15
C ASP A 46 1.15 -15.66 -7.26
N ASP A 47 0.00 -15.12 -6.88
CA ASP A 47 -1.00 -14.58 -7.80
C ASP A 47 -0.72 -13.10 -8.15
N PRO A 48 -0.61 -12.74 -9.44
CA PRO A 48 -0.32 -11.37 -9.88
C PRO A 48 -1.44 -10.37 -9.53
N ASP A 49 -2.70 -10.80 -9.52
CA ASP A 49 -3.81 -9.93 -9.15
C ASP A 49 -3.74 -9.59 -7.67
N VAL A 50 -3.40 -10.56 -6.81
CA VAL A 50 -3.17 -10.30 -5.38
C VAL A 50 -2.01 -9.31 -5.18
N ARG A 51 -0.88 -9.49 -5.88
CA ARG A 51 0.26 -8.55 -5.79
C ARG A 51 -0.11 -7.14 -6.22
N SER A 52 -0.82 -6.99 -7.34
CA SER A 52 -1.24 -5.69 -7.86
C SER A 52 -2.26 -4.99 -6.94
N VAL A 53 -3.19 -5.74 -6.36
CA VAL A 53 -4.18 -5.21 -5.41
C VAL A 53 -3.52 -4.80 -4.11
N ALA A 54 -2.57 -5.58 -3.60
CA ALA A 54 -1.79 -5.22 -2.41
C ALA A 54 -1.01 -3.91 -2.64
N ALA A 55 -0.36 -3.75 -3.79
CA ALA A 55 0.34 -2.52 -4.15
C ALA A 55 -0.63 -1.32 -4.27
N SER A 56 -1.83 -1.54 -4.83
CA SER A 56 -2.86 -0.50 -4.91
C SER A 56 -3.38 -0.11 -3.53
N ALA A 57 -3.61 -1.08 -2.64
CA ALA A 57 -4.07 -0.85 -1.28
C ALA A 57 -3.06 -0.03 -0.47
N LEU A 58 -1.75 -0.32 -0.58
CA LEU A 58 -0.69 0.47 0.04
C LEU A 58 -0.62 1.90 -0.53
N GLY A 59 -0.92 2.09 -1.81
CA GLY A 59 -1.04 3.42 -2.41
C GLY A 59 -2.21 4.23 -1.86
N ALA A 60 -3.36 3.59 -1.61
CA ALA A 60 -4.51 4.23 -0.97
C ALA A 60 -4.24 4.57 0.51
N LEU A 61 -3.56 3.65 1.23
CA LEU A 61 -3.12 3.87 2.60
C LEU A 61 -2.19 5.08 2.74
N ALA A 62 -1.34 5.32 1.73
CA ALA A 62 -0.40 6.45 1.72
C ALA A 62 -1.07 7.82 1.62
N GLU A 63 -2.33 7.89 1.20
CA GLU A 63 -3.11 9.14 1.21
C GLU A 63 -3.41 9.60 2.65
N GLN A 64 -3.34 8.68 3.63
CA GLN A 64 -3.44 9.02 5.05
C GLN A 64 -2.08 9.37 5.64
N THR A 65 -1.92 10.64 6.01
CA THR A 65 -0.66 11.15 6.56
C THR A 65 -0.26 10.51 7.89
N THR A 66 -1.22 9.99 8.65
CA THR A 66 -1.00 9.29 9.92
C THR A 66 -0.39 7.90 9.76
N LEU A 67 -0.44 7.30 8.56
CA LEU A 67 0.05 5.93 8.30
C LEU A 67 1.46 5.90 7.69
N ARG A 68 2.10 7.06 7.48
CA ARG A 68 3.36 7.15 6.73
C ARG A 68 4.50 6.33 7.34
N ASP A 69 4.69 6.44 8.65
CA ASP A 69 5.76 5.72 9.35
C ASP A 69 5.59 4.21 9.20
N ALA A 70 4.34 3.72 9.22
CA ALA A 70 4.03 2.32 9.01
C ALA A 70 4.23 1.85 7.55
N LEU A 71 4.11 2.77 6.58
CA LEU A 71 4.26 2.47 5.16
C LEU A 71 5.71 2.53 4.67
N GLU A 72 6.66 3.04 5.46
CA GLU A 72 8.08 3.08 5.07
C GLU A 72 8.61 1.70 4.70
N MET A 73 8.19 0.66 5.44
CA MET A 73 8.57 -0.73 5.17
C MET A 73 8.03 -1.28 3.83
N ALA A 74 7.02 -0.66 3.23
CA ALA A 74 6.48 -1.05 1.92
C ALA A 74 7.35 -0.59 0.74
N ILE A 75 8.23 0.42 0.93
CA ILE A 75 9.00 1.02 -0.17
C ILE A 75 9.89 -0.02 -0.86
N LYS A 76 10.71 -0.77 -0.12
CA LYS A 76 11.62 -1.76 -0.71
C LYS A 76 10.87 -2.89 -1.43
N PRO A 77 9.81 -3.51 -0.85
CA PRO A 77 8.94 -4.45 -1.56
C PRO A 77 8.32 -3.88 -2.84
N LEU A 78 7.77 -2.67 -2.82
CA LEU A 78 7.18 -2.02 -4.00
C LEU A 78 8.23 -1.74 -5.10
N VAL A 79 9.44 -1.34 -4.73
CA VAL A 79 10.55 -1.19 -5.69
C VAL A 79 10.89 -2.51 -6.38
N ARG A 80 10.78 -3.66 -5.68
CA ARG A 80 10.99 -4.98 -6.31
C ARG A 80 9.92 -5.28 -7.36
N LEU A 81 8.67 -4.88 -7.13
CA LEU A 81 7.57 -5.06 -8.08
C LEU A 81 7.76 -4.31 -9.41
N LEU A 82 8.66 -3.32 -9.49
CA LEU A 82 9.05 -2.72 -10.77
C LEU A 82 9.72 -3.73 -11.72
N LYS A 83 10.17 -4.87 -11.21
CA LYS A 83 10.75 -5.98 -11.98
C LYS A 83 9.86 -7.23 -11.98
N ASP A 84 8.60 -7.11 -11.56
CA ASP A 84 7.65 -8.22 -11.53
C ASP A 84 7.49 -8.83 -12.93
N PRO A 85 7.35 -10.16 -13.07
CA PRO A 85 7.08 -10.79 -14.36
C PRO A 85 5.80 -10.25 -15.02
N ASP A 86 4.78 -9.92 -14.23
CA ASP A 86 3.51 -9.42 -14.73
C ASP A 86 3.57 -7.91 -15.05
N SER A 87 3.11 -7.52 -16.24
CA SER A 87 3.15 -6.13 -16.68
C SER A 87 2.20 -5.21 -15.93
N HIS A 88 1.04 -5.72 -15.49
CA HIS A 88 0.09 -4.95 -14.71
C HIS A 88 0.63 -4.66 -13.32
N VAL A 89 1.24 -5.65 -12.67
CA VAL A 89 1.92 -5.47 -11.38
C VAL A 89 3.03 -4.40 -11.47
N ARG A 90 3.86 -4.45 -12.53
CA ARG A 90 4.89 -3.40 -12.76
C ARG A 90 4.28 -2.01 -12.91
N PHE A 91 3.20 -1.89 -13.68
CA PHE A 91 2.50 -0.62 -13.89
C PHE A 91 1.96 -0.06 -12.57
N VAL A 92 1.27 -0.90 -11.78
CA VAL A 92 0.72 -0.48 -10.49
C VAL A 92 1.84 -0.02 -9.56
N ALA A 93 2.92 -0.79 -9.43
CA ALA A 93 4.05 -0.43 -8.59
C ALA A 93 4.66 0.94 -8.97
N ALA A 94 4.83 1.20 -10.27
CA ALA A 94 5.33 2.49 -10.76
C ALA A 94 4.37 3.65 -10.44
N SER A 95 3.06 3.41 -10.45
CA SER A 95 2.04 4.40 -10.10
C SER A 95 1.88 4.63 -8.59
N THR A 96 2.19 3.61 -7.78
CA THR A 96 2.04 3.64 -6.32
C THR A 96 3.23 4.29 -5.63
N LEU A 97 4.47 4.00 -6.06
CA LEU A 97 5.68 4.47 -5.39
C LEU A 97 5.74 5.98 -5.13
N PRO A 98 5.34 6.87 -6.07
CA PRO A 98 5.29 8.30 -5.79
C PRO A 98 4.39 8.66 -4.61
N ARG A 99 3.26 7.96 -4.42
CA ARG A 99 2.32 8.25 -3.32
C ARG A 99 2.93 8.02 -1.94
N LEU A 100 3.85 7.05 -1.82
CA LEU A 100 4.54 6.77 -0.57
C LEU A 100 5.70 7.73 -0.30
N VAL A 101 6.28 8.35 -1.34
CA VAL A 101 7.54 9.11 -1.24
C VAL A 101 7.31 10.63 -1.34
N TYR A 102 6.30 11.10 -2.08
CA TYR A 102 6.20 12.51 -2.49
C TYR A 102 5.35 13.42 -1.61
N LEU A 103 4.77 12.95 -0.51
CA LEU A 103 3.88 13.79 0.28
C LEU A 103 4.58 14.66 1.35
N ASP A 104 5.92 14.70 1.39
CA ASP A 104 6.69 15.61 2.25
C ASP A 104 6.98 16.98 1.61
N ALA A 105 6.75 17.12 0.30
CA ALA A 105 7.07 18.35 -0.42
C ALA A 105 6.15 19.53 -0.07
N GLU A 106 4.94 19.29 0.42
CA GLU A 106 4.02 20.37 0.80
C GLU A 106 4.13 20.80 2.27
N SER A 107 4.75 20.00 3.14
CA SER A 107 4.95 20.38 4.55
C SER A 107 6.16 21.31 4.77
N SER A 108 7.08 21.42 3.80
CA SER A 108 8.27 22.27 3.89
C SER A 108 8.14 23.64 3.21
N SER A 109 7.00 23.97 2.60
CA SER A 109 6.78 25.26 1.92
C SER A 109 6.28 26.39 2.84
N GLY A 110 6.09 26.14 4.14
CA GLY A 110 5.46 27.09 5.08
C GLY A 110 6.42 27.88 5.99
N ALA A 111 7.73 27.73 5.87
CA ALA A 111 8.68 28.28 6.86
C ALA A 111 9.85 29.05 6.23
N LEU A 112 9.57 30.08 5.43
CA LEU A 112 10.53 31.15 5.12
C LEU A 112 9.80 32.50 4.96
N GLU A 113 9.48 33.14 6.08
CA GLU A 113 9.56 34.60 6.27
C GLU A 113 10.18 34.84 7.65
N PRO A 114 11.19 35.72 7.74
CA PRO A 114 10.91 37.15 7.90
C PRO A 114 11.60 38.07 6.87
#